data_AF-A0A218KRI5-F1
#
_entry.id   AF-A0A218KRI5-F1
#
_cell.length_a   1.000
_cell.length_b   1.000
_cell.length_c   1.000
_cell.angle_alpha   90.00
_cell.angle_beta   90.00
_cell.angle_gamma   90.00
#
_symmetry.space_group_name_H-M   'P 1'
#
loop_
_entity.id
_entity.type
_entity.pdbx_description
1 polymer ?
#
loop_
_entity_poly.entity_id
_entity_poly.type
_entity_poly.pdbx_seq_one_letter_code
_entity_poly.pdbx_strand_id
1 'polypeptide(L)'
;EIYRYKTEEYSYDDVNKFNIYPDQIPPWLVEWMLNKGGYLIGNLQPAHMDFRFYSLGNIWSIVNGLATRDQSHAILDLMEATWADLVADMRLKICYPAL
;
A
#
# COMPACT_ATOMS: atom_id res chain seq x y z
N GLU A 1 -3.45 8.75 -7.81
CA GLU A 1 -2.83 9.04 -9.12
C GLU A 1 -2.60 7.81 -9.98
N ILE A 2 -2.19 6.66 -9.40
CA ILE A 2 -1.92 5.40 -10.10
C ILE A 2 -3.07 4.93 -11.02
N TYR A 3 -4.33 5.10 -10.60
CA TYR A 3 -5.53 4.82 -11.42
C TYR A 3 -5.62 5.61 -12.74
N ARG A 4 -4.83 6.67 -12.90
CA ARG A 4 -4.82 7.54 -14.08
C ARG A 4 -3.52 7.40 -14.88
N TYR A 5 -2.70 6.39 -14.58
CA TYR A 5 -1.48 6.14 -15.33
C TYR A 5 -1.79 5.79 -16.78
N LYS A 6 -1.04 6.41 -17.69
CA LYS A 6 -0.97 5.96 -19.06
C LYS A 6 -0.01 4.78 -19.13
N THR A 7 -0.33 3.81 -19.97
CA THR A 7 0.46 2.61 -20.21
C THR A 7 1.39 2.82 -21.40
N GLU A 8 2.46 2.04 -21.48
CA GLU A 8 3.41 2.06 -22.61
C GLU A 8 4.14 3.40 -22.80
N GLU A 9 4.41 4.10 -21.71
CA GLU A 9 5.30 5.24 -21.75
C GLU A 9 6.76 4.74 -21.93
N TYR A 10 7.48 5.33 -22.88
CA TYR A 10 8.88 5.01 -23.18
C TYR A 10 9.70 6.31 -23.33
N SER A 11 9.96 6.95 -22.20
CA SER A 11 10.77 8.15 -22.03
C SER A 11 11.45 8.13 -20.66
N TYR A 12 12.52 8.91 -20.50
CA TYR A 12 13.23 9.04 -19.22
C TYR A 12 12.42 9.82 -18.17
N ASP A 13 11.46 10.65 -18.60
CA ASP A 13 10.63 11.51 -17.75
C ASP A 13 9.25 10.91 -17.44
N ASP A 14 9.05 9.61 -17.71
CA ASP A 14 7.76 8.96 -17.54
C ASP A 14 7.33 8.88 -16.07
N VAL A 15 6.04 9.09 -15.86
CA VAL A 15 5.40 8.98 -14.53
C VAL A 15 5.24 7.50 -14.18
N ASN A 16 4.94 6.66 -15.17
CA ASN A 16 4.76 5.22 -14.98
C ASN A 16 6.04 4.41 -15.25
N LYS A 17 7.09 4.64 -14.45
CA LYS A 17 8.42 4.02 -14.62
C LYS A 17 8.43 2.48 -14.60
N PHE A 18 7.43 1.86 -13.99
CA PHE A 18 7.32 0.41 -13.87
C PHE A 18 6.27 -0.19 -14.82
N ASN A 19 5.70 0.61 -15.72
CA ASN A 19 4.63 0.21 -16.65
C ASN A 19 3.48 -0.54 -15.93
N ILE A 20 3.02 0.03 -14.82
CA ILE A 20 1.91 -0.51 -14.02
C ILE A 20 0.61 -0.27 -14.77
N TYR A 21 -0.15 -1.34 -14.99
CA TYR A 21 -1.47 -1.28 -15.60
C TYR A 21 -2.51 -0.93 -14.53
N PRO A 22 -3.34 0.13 -14.73
CA PRO A 22 -4.39 0.50 -13.77
C PRO A 22 -5.37 -0.64 -13.47
N ASP A 23 -5.61 -1.52 -14.43
CA ASP A 23 -6.50 -2.68 -14.30
C ASP A 23 -6.00 -3.73 -13.30
N GLN A 24 -4.72 -3.68 -12.90
CA GLN A 24 -4.17 -4.57 -11.88
C GLN A 24 -4.52 -4.13 -10.45
N ILE A 25 -5.04 -2.92 -10.26
CA ILE A 25 -5.38 -2.44 -8.93
C ILE A 25 -6.66 -3.15 -8.48
N PRO A 26 -6.63 -3.91 -7.37
CA PRO A 26 -7.77 -4.71 -6.99
C PRO A 26 -8.89 -3.83 -6.40
N PRO A 27 -10.17 -4.15 -6.66
CA PRO A 27 -11.29 -3.31 -6.25
C PRO A 27 -11.41 -3.18 -4.72
N TRP A 28 -11.01 -4.22 -3.97
CA TRP A 28 -11.02 -4.20 -2.50
C TRP A 28 -10.14 -3.08 -1.94
N LEU A 29 -9.10 -2.66 -2.65
CA LEU A 29 -8.19 -1.61 -2.18
C LEU A 29 -8.90 -0.26 -2.06
N VAL A 30 -9.84 0.04 -2.96
CA VAL A 30 -10.58 1.31 -2.95
C VAL A 30 -11.49 1.39 -1.73
N GLU A 31 -12.13 0.27 -1.38
CA GLU A 31 -13.01 0.18 -0.22
C GLU A 31 -12.22 0.14 1.09
N TRP A 32 -11.04 -0.49 1.06
CA TRP A 32 -10.20 -0.68 2.23
C TRP A 32 -9.31 0.52 2.57
N MET A 33 -8.81 1.26 1.57
CA MET A 33 -8.23 2.59 1.79
C MET A 33 -9.36 3.57 2.11
N LEU A 34 -9.71 3.64 3.38
CA LEU A 34 -10.50 4.75 3.92
C LEU A 34 -9.80 6.07 3.58
N ASN A 35 -10.55 7.18 3.49
CA ASN A 35 -10.04 8.53 3.17
C ASN A 35 -8.99 9.08 4.18
N LYS A 36 -8.49 8.26 5.11
CA LYS A 36 -7.51 8.61 6.14
C LYS A 36 -6.43 7.53 6.23
N GLY A 37 -5.18 7.97 6.21
CA GLY A 37 -4.01 7.13 6.36
C GLY A 37 -3.40 6.67 5.03
N GLY A 38 -2.42 5.77 5.14
CA GLY A 38 -1.67 5.21 4.02
C GLY A 38 -0.62 4.21 4.51
N TYR A 39 -0.09 3.39 3.61
CA TYR A 39 0.90 2.36 3.95
C TYR A 39 1.89 2.15 2.82
N LEU A 40 2.98 1.45 3.12
CA LEU A 40 3.94 0.99 2.14
C LEU A 40 3.43 -0.29 1.48
N ILE A 41 3.32 -0.27 0.15
CA ILE A 41 2.95 -1.41 -0.68
C ILE A 41 3.87 -2.61 -0.42
N GLY A 42 3.34 -3.82 -0.56
CA GLY A 42 4.07 -5.04 -0.24
C GLY A 42 5.21 -5.34 -1.21
N ASN A 43 5.01 -5.04 -2.50
CA ASN A 43 6.02 -5.28 -3.51
C ASN A 43 5.83 -4.39 -4.75
N LEU A 44 6.93 -4.13 -5.45
CA LEU A 44 6.96 -3.39 -6.71
C LEU A 44 7.93 -4.06 -7.68
N GLN A 45 7.42 -4.48 -8.82
CA GLN A 45 8.16 -5.13 -9.90
C GLN A 45 7.74 -4.54 -11.25
N PRO A 46 8.52 -4.72 -12.33
CA PRO A 46 8.10 -4.34 -13.67
C PRO A 46 6.75 -4.99 -14.02
N ALA A 47 5.78 -4.16 -14.41
CA ALA A 47 4.40 -4.55 -14.73
C ALA A 47 3.62 -5.27 -13.60
N HIS A 48 4.09 -5.22 -12.35
CA HIS A 48 3.40 -5.84 -11.22
C HIS A 48 3.57 -5.06 -9.91
N MET A 49 2.45 -4.73 -9.27
CA MET A 49 2.43 -4.09 -7.96
C MET A 49 1.59 -4.92 -7.00
N ASP A 50 2.16 -5.25 -5.84
CA ASP A 50 1.45 -5.96 -4.79
C ASP A 50 0.90 -4.97 -3.77
N PHE A 51 -0.41 -4.79 -3.81
CA PHE A 51 -1.14 -3.87 -2.94
C PHE A 51 -1.43 -4.45 -1.55
N ARG A 52 -0.99 -5.67 -1.22
CA ARG A 52 -1.25 -6.22 0.12
C ARG A 52 -0.54 -5.42 1.20
N PHE A 53 -1.23 -5.27 2.34
CA PHE A 53 -0.64 -4.68 3.53
C PHE A 53 0.19 -5.73 4.26
N TYR A 54 1.45 -5.40 4.53
CA TYR A 54 2.36 -6.25 5.32
C TYR A 54 2.68 -5.56 6.64
N SER A 55 2.21 -6.15 7.74
CA SER A 55 2.30 -5.55 9.06
C SER A 55 3.74 -5.39 9.54
N LEU A 56 4.57 -6.43 9.36
CA LEU A 56 5.97 -6.39 9.76
C LEU A 56 6.74 -5.29 9.01
N GLY A 57 6.59 -5.23 7.68
CA GLY A 57 7.29 -4.24 6.85
C GLY A 57 6.92 -2.81 7.22
N ASN A 58 5.62 -2.54 7.41
CA ASN A 58 5.14 -1.21 7.77
C ASN A 58 5.60 -0.79 9.18
N ILE A 59 5.46 -1.66 10.18
CA ILE A 59 5.91 -1.34 11.55
C ILE A 59 7.44 -1.17 11.59
N TRP A 60 8.19 -2.03 10.91
CA TRP A 60 9.66 -1.94 10.88
C TRP A 60 10.14 -0.67 10.17
N SER A 61 9.41 -0.21 9.14
CA SER A 61 9.73 1.03 8.44
C SER A 61 9.62 2.27 9.34
N ILE A 62 8.68 2.26 10.29
CA ILE A 62 8.52 3.32 11.29
C ILE A 62 9.68 3.25 12.29
N VAL A 63 9.96 2.07 12.84
CA VAL A 63 10.98 1.88 13.90
C VAL A 63 12.38 2.24 13.40
N ASN A 64 12.70 1.94 12.14
CA ASN A 64 14.04 2.20 11.57
C ASN A 64 14.16 3.59 10.93
N GLY A 65 13.11 4.41 10.96
CA GLY A 65 13.11 5.74 10.36
C GLY A 65 13.16 5.75 8.83
N LEU A 66 12.76 4.65 8.19
CA LEU A 66 12.58 4.59 6.73
C LEU A 66 11.35 5.40 6.29
N ALA A 67 10.27 5.30 7.07
CA ALA A 67 9.08 6.11 6.86
C ALA A 67 9.29 7.52 7.43
N THR A 68 8.84 8.55 6.69
CA THR A 68 8.82 9.91 7.22
C THR A 68 7.85 10.01 8.40
N ARG A 69 7.91 11.12 9.14
CA ARG A 69 6.98 11.35 10.27
C ARG A 69 5.52 11.32 9.81
N ASP A 70 5.21 11.99 8.69
CA ASP A 70 3.87 12.03 8.14
C ASP A 70 3.42 10.65 7.63
N GLN A 71 4.31 9.88 6.99
CA GLN A 71 4.03 8.49 6.58
C GLN A 71 3.80 7.58 7.79
N SER A 72 4.57 7.76 8.86
CA SER A 72 4.41 6.99 10.08
C SER A 72 3.06 7.26 10.73
N HIS A 73 2.65 8.53 10.82
CA HIS A 73 1.31 8.89 11.27
C HIS A 73 0.23 8.31 10.35
N ALA A 74 0.41 8.38 9.02
CA ALA A 74 -0.54 7.81 8.07
C ALA A 74 -0.69 6.28 8.20
N ILE A 75 0.38 5.55 8.48
CA ILE A 75 0.35 4.10 8.74
C ILE A 75 -0.44 3.80 10.01
N LEU A 76 -0.19 4.56 11.09
CA LEU A 76 -0.90 4.39 12.35
C LEU A 76 -2.38 4.74 12.21
N ASP A 77 -2.72 5.83 11.51
CA ASP A 77 -4.09 6.24 11.22
C ASP A 77 -4.83 5.16 10.41
N LEU A 78 -4.17 4.54 9.42
CA LEU A 78 -4.74 3.44 8.66
C LEU A 78 -4.97 2.20 9.54
N MET A 79 -4.01 1.87 10.42
CA MET A 79 -4.13 0.74 11.34
C MET A 79 -5.27 0.94 12.35
N GLU A 80 -5.49 2.16 12.81
CA GLU A 80 -6.62 2.52 13.67
C GLU A 80 -7.95 2.40 12.91
N ALA A 81 -8.01 2.92 11.69
CA ALA A 81 -9.21 2.89 10.86
C ALA A 81 -9.60 1.46 10.40
N THR A 82 -8.62 0.59 10.21
CA THR A 82 -8.79 -0.82 9.77
C THR A 82 -8.53 -1.82 10.91
N TRP A 83 -8.70 -1.39 12.16
CA TRP A 83 -8.41 -2.23 13.34
C TRP A 83 -9.18 -3.54 13.35
N ALA A 84 -10.45 -3.51 12.96
CA ALA A 84 -11.30 -4.70 12.86
C ALA A 84 -10.75 -5.72 11.84
N ASP A 85 -10.12 -5.25 10.76
CA ASP A 85 -9.58 -6.12 9.72
C ASP A 85 -8.18 -6.63 10.05
N LEU A 86 -7.32 -5.81 10.66
CA LEU A 86 -5.92 -6.16 10.94
C LEU A 86 -5.72 -6.90 12.26
N VAL A 87 -6.54 -6.58 13.27
CA VAL A 87 -6.40 -7.12 14.63
C VAL A 87 -7.58 -8.03 14.98
N ALA A 88 -8.82 -7.67 14.66
CA ALA A 88 -10.01 -8.45 15.03
C ALA A 88 -9.92 -8.94 16.50
N ASP A 89 -10.16 -10.24 16.73
CA ASP A 89 -10.02 -10.89 18.04
C ASP A 89 -8.60 -11.41 18.34
N MET A 90 -7.67 -11.38 17.36
CA MET A 90 -6.30 -11.89 17.52
C MET A 90 -5.23 -10.95 16.91
N ARG A 91 -4.35 -10.40 17.76
CA ARG A 91 -3.20 -9.57 17.35
C ARG A 91 -2.15 -10.42 16.63
N LEU A 92 -1.55 -10.05 15.50
CA LEU A 92 -1.84 -9.03 14.48
C LEU A 92 -1.67 -9.77 13.13
N LYS A 93 -2.53 -9.54 12.12
CA LYS A 93 -2.43 -10.29 10.84
C LYS A 93 -1.08 -10.03 10.17
N ILE A 94 -0.47 -11.08 9.60
CA ILE A 94 0.83 -10.95 8.89
C ILE A 94 0.66 -10.13 7.61
N CYS A 95 -0.39 -10.44 6.85
CA CYS A 95 -0.77 -9.73 5.64
C CYS A 95 -2.28 -9.58 5.51
N TYR A 96 -2.72 -8.59 4.74
CA TYR A 96 -4.12 -8.35 4.42
C TYR A 96 -4.28 -7.90 2.96
N PRO A 97 -5.31 -8.37 2.23
CA PRO A 97 -6.20 -9.50 2.56
C PRO A 97 -5.51 -10.87 2.37
N ALA A 98 -6.18 -11.95 2.79
CA ALA A 98 -5.72 -13.32 2.55
C ALA A 98 -5.87 -13.70 1.06
N LEU A 99 -5.06 -14.68 0.61
CA LEU A 99 -5.14 -15.30 -0.73
C LEU A 99 -6.45 -16.08 -0.92
#